data_AF-A0A831TNR5-F1
#
_entry.id   AF-A0A831TNR5-F1
#
_cell.length_a   1.000
_cell.length_b   1.000
_cell.length_c   1.000
_cell.angle_alpha   90.00
_cell.angle_beta   90.00
_cell.angle_gamma   90.00
#
_symmetry.space_group_name_H-M   'P 1'
#
loop_
_entity.id
_entity.type
_entity.pdbx_description
1 polymer ?
#
loop_
_entity_poly.entity_id
_entity_poly.type
_entity_poly.pdbx_seq_one_letter_code
_entity_poly.pdbx_strand_id
1 'polypeptide(L)'
;MGSWGYGIFENDDALDIRDRFRRHIRKGLPMEEVTRRCVEDFPDPMNDVSVVLALAALQMEQRQLQPEIKQRALSMIAGRKEVNSWVDPEKRVQALESFKQKLLRY
;
A
#
# COMPACT_ATOMS: atom_id res chain seq x y z
N MET A 1 3.71 22.46 -8.69
CA MET A 1 3.93 22.08 -7.27
C MET A 1 2.85 21.07 -6.94
N GLY A 2 3.19 19.77 -7.01
CA GLY A 2 2.22 18.70 -6.91
C GLY A 2 1.52 18.75 -5.56
N SER A 3 0.19 18.75 -5.56
CA SER A 3 -0.59 18.60 -4.34
C SER A 3 -0.45 17.15 -3.88
N TRP A 4 0.55 16.87 -3.04
CA TRP A 4 0.63 15.60 -2.31
C TRP A 4 -0.67 15.48 -1.50
N GLY A 5 -1.57 14.59 -1.91
CA GLY A 5 -2.80 14.32 -1.19
C GLY A 5 -2.53 13.52 0.09
N TYR A 6 -3.57 12.92 0.66
CA TYR A 6 -3.49 12.09 1.88
C TYR A 6 -3.78 10.60 1.61
N GLY A 7 -3.94 10.23 0.33
CA GLY A 7 -4.29 8.89 -0.13
C GLY A 7 -3.13 7.90 -0.18
N ILE A 8 -3.43 6.64 -0.52
CA ILE A 8 -2.45 5.53 -0.56
C ILE A 8 -1.35 5.79 -1.60
N PHE A 9 -1.69 6.36 -2.76
CA PHE A 9 -0.79 6.59 -3.90
C PHE A 9 -0.30 8.04 -4.02
N GLU A 10 -0.23 8.75 -2.91
CA GLU A 10 0.25 10.14 -2.84
C GLU A 10 1.72 10.20 -2.38
N ASN A 11 2.41 9.05 -2.39
CA ASN A 11 3.86 8.93 -2.15
C ASN A 11 4.51 8.30 -3.38
N ASP A 12 5.71 8.78 -3.75
CA ASP A 12 6.51 8.29 -4.88
C ASP A 12 6.73 6.76 -4.80
N ASP A 13 7.03 6.23 -3.62
CA ASP A 13 7.20 4.77 -3.42
C ASP A 13 5.94 3.98 -3.77
N ALA A 14 4.77 4.49 -3.38
CA ALA A 14 3.49 3.86 -3.67
C ALA A 14 3.14 3.92 -5.16
N LEU A 15 3.51 5.01 -5.84
CA LEU A 15 3.35 5.18 -7.29
C LEU A 15 4.25 4.20 -8.05
N ASP A 16 5.50 4.05 -7.64
CA ASP A 16 6.44 3.10 -8.22
C ASP A 16 5.97 1.66 -8.08
N ILE A 17 5.48 1.28 -6.89
CA ILE A 17 4.87 -0.03 -6.64
C ILE A 17 3.68 -0.26 -7.57
N ARG A 18 2.80 0.75 -7.74
CA ARG A 18 1.63 0.64 -8.62
C ARG A 18 2.03 0.38 -10.07
N ASP A 19 3.01 1.09 -10.58
CA ASP A 19 3.43 0.95 -11.97
C ASP A 19 4.15 -0.39 -12.20
N ARG A 20 5.01 -0.81 -11.26
CA ARG A 20 5.60 -2.15 -11.25
C ARG A 20 4.52 -3.24 -11.24
N PHE A 21 3.56 -3.14 -10.32
CA PHE A 21 2.48 -4.10 -10.15
C PHE A 21 1.66 -4.26 -11.43
N ARG A 22 1.24 -3.15 -12.04
CA ARG A 22 0.50 -3.15 -13.31
C ARG A 22 1.29 -3.82 -14.44
N ARG A 23 2.61 -3.60 -14.51
CA ARG A 23 3.47 -4.28 -15.49
C ARG A 23 3.52 -5.79 -15.27
N HIS A 24 3.62 -6.24 -14.03
CA HIS A 24 3.69 -7.68 -13.70
C HIS A 24 2.34 -8.40 -13.87
N ILE A 25 1.24 -7.76 -13.49
CA ILE A 25 -0.12 -8.29 -13.71
C ILE A 25 -0.40 -8.47 -15.22
N ARG A 26 0.00 -7.50 -16.06
CA ARG A 26 -0.13 -7.63 -17.52
C ARG A 26 0.65 -8.81 -18.11
N LYS A 27 1.68 -9.29 -17.43
CA LYS A 27 2.45 -10.48 -17.84
C LYS A 27 1.78 -11.80 -17.41
N GLY A 28 0.65 -11.75 -16.68
CA GLY A 28 -0.05 -12.93 -16.20
C GLY A 28 0.69 -13.67 -15.08
N LEU A 29 1.58 -12.98 -14.36
CA LEU A 29 2.32 -13.58 -13.24
C LEU A 29 1.40 -13.83 -12.04
N PRO A 30 1.66 -14.86 -11.23
CA PRO A 30 0.92 -15.10 -10.00
C PRO A 30 1.15 -13.98 -8.98
N MET A 31 0.18 -13.75 -8.11
CA MET A 31 0.19 -12.59 -7.20
C MET A 31 1.40 -12.58 -6.25
N GLU A 32 1.85 -13.74 -5.79
CA GLU A 32 3.05 -13.87 -4.95
C GLU A 32 4.29 -13.35 -5.67
N GLU A 33 4.47 -13.75 -6.94
CA GLU A 33 5.61 -13.33 -7.77
C GLU A 33 5.51 -11.85 -8.13
N VAL A 34 4.30 -11.34 -8.41
CA VAL A 34 4.06 -9.90 -8.62
C VAL A 34 4.50 -9.11 -7.39
N THR A 35 4.03 -9.51 -6.21
CA THR A 35 4.38 -8.83 -4.96
C THR A 35 5.87 -8.86 -4.72
N ARG A 36 6.51 -10.02 -4.84
CA ARG A 36 7.96 -10.18 -4.68
C ARG A 36 8.75 -9.26 -5.61
N ARG A 37 8.41 -9.21 -6.90
CA ARG A 37 9.10 -8.34 -7.88
C ARG A 37 8.82 -6.86 -7.69
N CYS A 38 7.64 -6.49 -7.20
CA CYS A 38 7.33 -5.11 -6.88
C CYS A 38 8.25 -4.59 -5.77
N VAL A 39 8.56 -5.44 -4.79
CA VAL A 39 9.31 -5.05 -3.59
C VAL A 39 10.79 -5.40 -3.62
N GLU A 40 11.27 -6.05 -4.66
CA GLU A 40 12.64 -6.57 -4.76
C GLU A 40 13.72 -5.48 -4.61
N ASP A 41 13.43 -4.26 -5.08
CA ASP A 41 14.36 -3.12 -5.02
C ASP A 41 14.24 -2.32 -3.72
N PHE A 42 13.29 -2.65 -2.85
CA PHE A 42 13.11 -1.95 -1.59
C PHE A 42 13.94 -2.64 -0.49
N PRO A 43 14.69 -1.88 0.32
CA PRO A 43 15.57 -2.45 1.34
C PRO A 43 14.80 -3.12 2.49
N ASP A 44 13.63 -2.60 2.87
CA ASP A 44 12.75 -3.19 3.89
C ASP A 44 11.25 -2.93 3.58
N PRO A 45 10.72 -3.58 2.52
CA PRO A 45 9.39 -3.28 2.00
C PRO A 45 8.26 -3.61 2.96
N MET A 46 8.49 -4.55 3.89
CA MET A 46 7.48 -4.97 4.86
C MET A 46 7.47 -4.08 6.10
N ASN A 47 8.37 -3.11 6.20
CA ASN A 47 8.41 -2.15 7.30
C ASN A 47 8.05 -0.73 6.83
N ASP A 48 8.07 -0.51 5.52
CA ASP A 48 7.59 0.71 4.86
C ASP A 48 6.06 0.73 4.78
N VAL A 49 5.47 1.79 5.35
CA VAL A 49 4.02 1.94 5.42
C VAL A 49 3.43 2.18 4.03
N SER A 50 4.10 2.96 3.19
CA SER A 50 3.62 3.33 1.86
C SER A 50 3.62 2.12 0.93
N VAL A 51 4.68 1.30 0.98
CA VAL A 51 4.80 0.07 0.17
C VAL A 51 3.73 -0.95 0.54
N VAL A 52 3.57 -1.28 1.83
CA VAL A 52 2.59 -2.28 2.28
C VAL A 52 1.16 -1.85 1.98
N LEU A 53 0.84 -0.57 2.21
CA LEU A 53 -0.50 -0.03 1.90
C LEU A 53 -0.79 -0.04 0.39
N ALA A 54 0.20 0.31 -0.44
CA ALA A 54 0.07 0.26 -1.88
C ALA A 54 -0.19 -1.17 -2.37
N LEU A 55 0.59 -2.14 -1.90
CA LEU A 55 0.38 -3.56 -2.22
C LEU A 55 -1.01 -4.03 -1.80
N ALA A 56 -1.43 -3.73 -0.57
CA ALA A 56 -2.76 -4.11 -0.09
C ALA A 56 -3.86 -3.55 -0.99
N ALA A 57 -3.76 -2.28 -1.38
CA ALA A 57 -4.75 -1.64 -2.26
C ALA A 57 -4.79 -2.31 -3.64
N LEU A 58 -3.64 -2.55 -4.25
CA LEU A 58 -3.53 -3.15 -5.59
C LEU A 58 -4.00 -4.60 -5.62
N GLN A 59 -3.60 -5.39 -4.62
CA GLN A 59 -4.04 -6.78 -4.53
C GLN A 59 -5.54 -6.90 -4.26
N MET A 60 -6.10 -5.99 -3.45
CA MET A 60 -7.53 -5.90 -3.21
C MET A 60 -8.30 -5.57 -4.51
N GLU A 61 -7.79 -4.66 -5.35
CA GLU A 61 -8.36 -4.37 -6.67
C GLU A 61 -8.38 -5.62 -7.58
N GLN A 62 -7.34 -6.46 -7.51
CA GLN A 62 -7.25 -7.72 -8.26
C GLN A 62 -8.00 -8.89 -7.62
N ARG A 63 -8.70 -8.65 -6.49
CA ARG A 63 -9.35 -9.67 -5.67
C ARG A 63 -8.43 -10.82 -5.25
N GLN A 64 -7.15 -10.54 -5.05
CA GLN A 64 -6.12 -11.51 -4.66
C GLN A 64 -5.28 -10.96 -3.50
N LEU A 65 -5.96 -10.34 -2.52
CA LEU A 65 -5.32 -9.81 -1.33
C LEU A 65 -4.71 -10.93 -0.49
N GLN A 66 -3.39 -10.89 -0.33
CA GLN A 66 -2.66 -11.86 0.47
C GLN A 66 -2.91 -11.60 1.98
N PRO A 67 -3.15 -12.65 2.79
CA PRO A 67 -3.43 -12.49 4.21
C PRO A 67 -2.30 -11.80 4.99
N GLU A 68 -1.05 -12.08 4.64
CA GLU A 68 0.13 -11.48 5.26
C GLU A 68 0.16 -9.96 5.06
N ILE A 69 -0.03 -9.51 3.81
CA ILE A 69 -0.08 -8.08 3.46
C ILE A 69 -1.27 -7.39 4.15
N LYS A 70 -2.43 -8.06 4.22
CA LYS A 70 -3.59 -7.55 4.95
C LYS A 70 -3.28 -7.33 6.43
N GLN A 71 -2.74 -8.34 7.11
CA GLN A 71 -2.39 -8.24 8.53
C GLN A 71 -1.36 -7.13 8.76
N ARG A 72 -0.33 -7.06 7.92
CA ARG A 72 0.73 -6.05 8.03
C ARG A 72 0.19 -4.63 7.84
N ALA A 73 -0.64 -4.41 6.82
CA ALA A 73 -1.31 -3.14 6.59
C ALA A 73 -2.16 -2.72 7.80
N LEU A 74 -2.95 -3.64 8.37
CA LEU A 74 -3.76 -3.38 9.55
C LEU A 74 -2.91 -3.01 10.77
N SER A 75 -1.81 -3.72 11.02
CA SER A 75 -0.87 -3.41 12.10
C SER A 75 -0.23 -2.04 11.94
N MET A 76 0.18 -1.67 10.72
CA MET A 76 0.78 -0.35 10.44
C MET A 76 -0.21 0.80 10.62
N ILE A 77 -1.46 0.62 10.18
CA ILE A 77 -2.54 1.59 10.37
C ILE A 77 -2.83 1.75 11.88
N ALA A 78 -2.92 0.65 12.62
CA ALA A 78 -3.16 0.67 14.07
C ALA A 78 -2.01 1.37 14.82
N GLY A 79 -0.77 1.14 14.40
CA GLY A 79 0.42 1.79 14.97
C GLY A 79 0.58 3.26 14.60
N ARG A 80 -0.28 3.81 13.72
CA ARG A 80 -0.19 5.19 13.17
C ARG A 80 1.23 5.54 12.71
N LYS A 81 1.92 4.55 12.15
CA LYS A 81 3.30 4.70 11.73
C LYS A 81 3.38 5.73 10.59
N GLU A 82 4.34 6.66 10.67
CA GLU A 82 4.59 7.74 9.70
C GLU A 82 3.49 8.79 9.52
N VAL A 83 2.38 8.74 10.27
CA VAL A 83 1.27 9.70 10.14
C VAL A 83 1.70 11.14 10.41
N ASN A 84 2.62 11.34 11.37
CA ASN A 84 3.09 12.66 11.77
C ASN A 84 3.99 13.34 10.74
N SER A 85 4.50 12.59 9.75
CA SER A 85 5.36 13.13 8.69
C SER A 85 4.56 13.77 7.54
N TRP A 86 3.23 13.63 7.54
CA TRP A 86 2.36 14.18 6.50
C TRP A 86 1.96 15.63 6.82
N VAL A 87 1.73 16.42 5.77
CA VAL A 87 1.30 17.83 5.87
C VAL A 87 0.02 17.98 6.70
N ASP A 88 -0.93 17.06 6.53
CA ASP A 88 -2.19 16.99 7.30
C ASP A 88 -2.35 15.60 7.96
N PRO A 89 -1.84 15.40 9.19
CA PRO A 89 -1.92 14.13 9.89
C PRO A 89 -3.37 13.66 10.11
N GLU A 90 -4.30 14.57 10.41
CA GLU A 90 -5.71 14.22 10.66
C GLU A 90 -6.39 13.64 9.41
N LYS A 91 -6.19 14.27 8.24
CA LYS A 91 -6.73 13.77 6.97
C LYS A 91 -6.09 12.44 6.59
N ARG A 92 -4.79 12.27 6.89
CA ARG A 92 -4.10 10.98 6.70
C ARG A 92 -4.73 9.89 7.57
N VAL A 93 -5.00 10.15 8.85
CA VAL A 93 -5.68 9.18 9.73
C VAL A 93 -7.07 8.82 9.17
N GLN A 94 -7.86 9.80 8.76
CA GLN A 94 -9.19 9.54 8.17
C GLN A 94 -9.12 8.67 6.91
N ALA A 95 -8.12 8.90 6.05
CA ALA A 95 -7.89 8.09 4.87
C ALA A 95 -7.47 6.65 5.23
N LEU A 96 -6.58 6.48 6.22
CA LEU A 96 -6.15 5.17 6.70
C LEU A 96 -7.28 4.39 7.37
N GLU A 97 -8.13 5.05 8.16
CA GLU A 97 -9.30 4.41 8.78
C GLU A 97 -10.33 3.99 7.71
N SER A 98 -10.57 4.83 6.70
CA SER A 98 -11.43 4.48 5.57
C SER A 98 -10.88 3.27 4.81
N PHE A 99 -9.56 3.20 4.63
CA PHE A 99 -8.90 2.07 3.97
C PHE A 99 -8.95 0.79 4.82
N LYS A 100 -8.70 0.90 6.12
CA LYS A 100 -8.84 -0.20 7.10
C LYS A 100 -10.23 -0.80 7.07
N GLN A 101 -11.28 0.03 7.04
CA GLN A 101 -12.66 -0.47 6.94
C GLN A 101 -12.88 -1.26 5.65
N LYS A 102 -12.29 -0.85 4.52
CA LYS A 102 -12.35 -1.61 3.26
C LYS A 102 -11.63 -2.96 3.39
N LEU A 103 -10.44 -2.98 3.99
CA LEU A 103 -9.69 -4.21 4.24
C LEU A 103 -10.43 -5.19 5.16
N LEU A 104 -11.14 -4.70 6.19
CA LEU A 104 -11.91 -5.56 7.09
C LEU A 104 -13.15 -6.18 6.43
N ARG A 105 -13.71 -5.51 5.42
CA ARG A 105 -14.87 -6.00 4.64
C ARG A 105 -14.49 -6.96 3.51
N TYR A 106 -13.23 -6.96 3.10
CA TYR A 106 -12.67 -7.87 2.10
C TYR A 106 -12.28 -9.20 2.74
#